data_AF-A0A7Y4SVS7-F1
#
_entry.id   AF-A0A7Y4SVS7-F1
#
_cell.length_a   1.000
_cell.length_b   1.000
_cell.length_c   1.000
_cell.angle_alpha   90.00
_cell.angle_beta   90.00
_cell.angle_gamma   90.00
#
_symmetry.space_group_name_H-M   'P 1'
#
loop_
_entity.id
_entity.type
_entity.pdbx_description
1 polymer ?
#
loop_
_entity_poly.entity_id
_entity_poly.type
_entity_poly.pdbx_seq_one_letter_code
_entity_poly.pdbx_strand_id
1 'polypeptide(L)'
;MPASIKLQQQYGDALQVLFVESQGADADKFEAFAWRQKWMGTQAMWTDERPLEISGSGLPAFALLDIEGKILLQGNPLEQKKKIEEAIAEQVKKASSAPAGTPAVLAKSWARFTKGDVAAALAECDKLGTDVILAEPAKALRAEMVARTEAKITRGQWLIESGYAAEASTLFASLAKSVAGTPELEGKVGRELARLKAPDKALAAQAEASKALASLQQKMVKDKPFDDGNVKALLKLAEKHAGTKAGERAARLAKLAKLEP
;
A
#
# COMPACT_ATOMS: atom_id res chain seq x y z
N MET A 1 -3.04 0.68 -19.63
CA MET A 1 -2.59 0.39 -18.25
C MET A 1 -1.38 -0.55 -18.31
N PRO A 2 -0.23 -0.15 -17.76
CA PRO A 2 1.00 -0.94 -17.71
C PRO A 2 0.79 -2.32 -17.07
N ALA A 3 1.58 -3.30 -17.51
CA ALA A 3 1.56 -4.65 -16.94
C ALA A 3 1.94 -4.66 -15.46
N SER A 4 2.84 -3.77 -15.02
CA SER A 4 3.25 -3.62 -13.62
C SER A 4 2.07 -3.31 -12.69
N ILE A 5 1.13 -2.45 -13.11
CA ILE A 5 -0.08 -2.15 -12.33
C ILE A 5 -0.97 -3.40 -12.17
N LYS A 6 -1.10 -4.21 -13.23
CA LYS A 6 -1.87 -5.46 -13.16
C LYS A 6 -1.21 -6.47 -12.23
N LEU A 7 0.13 -6.59 -12.30
CA LEU A 7 0.89 -7.45 -11.39
C LEU A 7 0.76 -6.98 -9.94
N GLN A 8 0.78 -5.67 -9.69
CA GLN A 8 0.54 -5.13 -8.35
C GLN A 8 -0.88 -5.41 -7.87
N GLN A 9 -1.90 -5.30 -8.74
CA GLN A 9 -3.26 -5.69 -8.36
C GLN A 9 -3.37 -7.19 -8.03
N GLN A 10 -2.62 -8.04 -8.74
CA GLN A 10 -2.58 -9.49 -8.50
C GLN A 10 -1.89 -9.84 -7.18
N TYR A 11 -0.73 -9.23 -6.91
CA TYR A 11 0.10 -9.57 -5.75
C TYR A 11 -0.15 -8.69 -4.52
N GLY A 12 -0.94 -7.62 -4.67
CA GLY A 12 -1.25 -6.66 -3.61
C GLY A 12 0.02 -6.08 -2.97
N ASP A 13 0.02 -6.01 -1.64
CA ASP A 13 1.13 -5.47 -0.84
C ASP A 13 2.44 -6.28 -0.96
N ALA A 14 2.44 -7.45 -1.61
CA ALA A 14 3.67 -8.21 -1.87
C ALA A 14 4.50 -7.66 -3.05
N LEU A 15 3.94 -6.72 -3.84
CA LEU A 15 4.64 -6.05 -4.92
C LEU A 15 4.36 -4.54 -4.85
N GLN A 16 5.40 -3.73 -4.64
CA GLN A 16 5.30 -2.28 -4.80
C GLN A 16 5.80 -1.88 -6.19
N VAL A 17 5.02 -1.07 -6.89
CA VAL A 17 5.41 -0.46 -8.17
C VAL A 17 5.70 1.02 -7.92
N LEU A 18 6.85 1.48 -8.39
CA LEU A 18 7.25 2.89 -8.42
C LEU A 18 7.48 3.29 -9.87
N PHE A 19 6.70 4.23 -10.36
CA PHE A 19 6.93 4.88 -11.65
C PHE A 19 7.78 6.12 -11.45
N VAL A 20 8.79 6.28 -12.30
CA VAL A 20 9.77 7.37 -12.22
C VAL A 20 9.68 8.21 -13.49
N GLU A 21 9.38 9.49 -13.35
CA GLU A 21 9.54 10.46 -14.44
C GLU A 21 11.03 10.56 -14.81
N SER A 22 11.35 10.50 -16.10
CA SER A 22 12.74 10.51 -16.55
C SER A 22 12.99 11.36 -17.80
N GLN A 23 11.95 12.01 -18.32
CA GLN A 23 11.98 12.85 -19.54
C GLN A 23 11.98 14.34 -19.21
N GLY A 24 11.99 14.74 -17.93
CA GLY A 24 12.04 16.13 -17.49
C GLY A 24 10.68 16.84 -17.53
N ALA A 25 9.58 16.09 -17.54
CA ALA A 25 8.26 16.67 -17.30
C ALA A 25 8.17 17.19 -15.86
N ASP A 26 7.61 18.38 -15.68
CA ASP A 26 7.31 18.87 -14.34
C ASP A 26 6.25 17.99 -13.65
N ALA A 27 6.27 17.99 -12.31
CA ALA A 27 5.42 17.12 -11.50
C ALA A 27 3.91 17.28 -11.82
N ASP A 28 3.44 18.48 -12.12
CA ASP A 28 2.03 18.75 -12.43
C ASP A 28 1.64 18.13 -13.80
N LYS A 29 2.45 18.31 -14.86
CA LYS A 29 2.20 17.69 -16.17
C LYS A 29 2.26 16.17 -16.12
N PHE A 30 3.25 15.63 -15.43
CA PHE A 30 3.42 14.19 -15.30
C PHE A 30 2.26 13.55 -14.52
N GLU A 31 1.83 14.17 -13.41
CA GLU A 31 0.68 13.70 -12.64
C GLU A 31 -0.61 13.74 -13.48
N ALA A 32 -0.85 14.84 -14.21
CA ALA A 32 -2.01 14.96 -15.10
C ALA A 32 -2.02 13.88 -16.19
N PHE A 33 -0.85 13.62 -16.80
CA PHE A 33 -0.67 12.54 -17.76
C PHE A 33 -0.98 11.17 -17.14
N ALA A 34 -0.41 10.86 -15.97
CA ALA A 34 -0.62 9.59 -15.29
C ALA A 34 -2.10 9.35 -14.93
N TRP A 35 -2.83 10.41 -14.55
CA TRP A 35 -4.29 10.33 -14.37
C TRP A 35 -5.00 10.02 -15.69
N ARG A 36 -4.71 10.74 -16.78
CA ARG A 36 -5.33 10.49 -18.11
C ARG A 36 -5.11 9.08 -18.60
N GLN A 37 -3.93 8.53 -18.34
CA GLN A 37 -3.57 7.17 -18.72
C GLN A 37 -4.18 6.08 -17.81
N LYS A 38 -4.92 6.47 -16.76
CA LYS A 38 -5.50 5.60 -15.73
C LYS A 38 -4.44 4.80 -14.98
N TRP A 39 -3.29 5.42 -14.72
CA TRP A 39 -2.20 4.81 -13.96
C TRP A 39 -2.28 5.18 -12.48
N MET A 40 -2.84 6.36 -12.18
CA MET A 40 -3.15 6.85 -10.84
C MET A 40 -4.41 6.17 -10.25
N GLY A 41 -4.63 6.38 -8.95
CA GLY A 41 -5.74 5.76 -8.21
C GLY A 41 -5.56 4.25 -7.98
N THR A 42 -4.32 3.78 -8.09
CA THR A 42 -3.88 2.41 -7.79
C THR A 42 -2.93 2.43 -6.59
N GLN A 43 -2.36 1.29 -6.22
CA GLN A 43 -1.32 1.22 -5.19
C GLN A 43 0.07 1.63 -5.72
N ALA A 44 0.18 2.00 -7.00
CA ALA A 44 1.46 2.40 -7.58
C ALA A 44 1.86 3.78 -7.07
N MET A 45 3.15 3.93 -6.77
CA MET A 45 3.76 5.19 -6.37
C MET A 45 4.40 5.86 -7.57
N TRP A 46 4.61 7.17 -7.44
CA TRP A 46 5.12 8.04 -8.50
C TRP A 46 6.14 8.99 -7.92
N THR A 47 7.21 9.25 -8.67
CA THR A 47 8.26 10.21 -8.29
C THR A 47 8.93 10.76 -9.54
N ASP A 48 9.48 11.97 -9.43
CA ASP A 48 10.40 12.59 -10.39
C ASP A 48 11.88 12.47 -9.94
N GLU A 49 12.12 11.95 -8.74
CA GLU A 49 13.45 11.63 -8.24
C GLU A 49 13.87 10.24 -8.71
N ARG A 50 15.10 10.10 -9.19
CA ARG A 50 15.65 8.80 -9.62
C ARG A 50 16.23 8.07 -8.41
N PRO A 51 15.57 7.02 -7.88
CA PRO A 51 16.02 6.36 -6.65
C PRO A 51 17.28 5.51 -6.85
N LEU A 52 17.58 5.15 -8.09
CA LEU A 52 18.73 4.34 -8.46
C LEU A 52 19.14 4.58 -9.91
N GLU A 53 20.40 4.30 -10.21
CA GLU A 53 20.92 4.27 -11.58
C GLU A 53 20.41 3.03 -12.30
N ILE A 54 19.74 3.22 -13.44
CA ILE A 54 19.20 2.13 -14.27
C ILE A 54 20.17 1.86 -15.42
N SER A 55 20.62 0.61 -15.56
CA SER A 55 21.34 0.20 -16.76
C SER A 55 20.37 -0.07 -17.92
N GLY A 56 20.70 0.39 -19.12
CA GLY A 56 19.95 0.13 -20.35
C GLY A 56 19.89 1.34 -21.28
N SER A 57 19.49 1.12 -22.53
CA SER A 57 19.28 2.18 -23.51
C SER A 57 17.80 2.35 -23.84
N GLY A 58 17.29 3.58 -23.75
CA GLY A 58 15.94 3.94 -24.17
C GLY A 58 14.88 3.86 -23.07
N LEU A 59 13.67 4.28 -23.42
CA LEU A 59 12.49 4.26 -22.55
C LEU A 59 11.42 3.34 -23.14
N PRO A 60 10.63 2.63 -22.30
CA PRO A 60 10.76 2.56 -20.84
C PRO A 60 11.97 1.73 -20.39
N ALA A 61 12.52 2.04 -19.23
CA ALA A 61 13.52 1.23 -18.53
C ALA A 61 12.98 0.81 -17.16
N PHE A 62 13.51 -0.28 -16.59
CA PHE A 62 13.09 -0.77 -15.28
C PHE A 62 14.28 -1.26 -14.45
N ALA A 63 14.07 -1.31 -13.14
CA ALA A 63 14.78 -2.19 -12.23
C ALA A 63 13.78 -2.93 -11.35
N LEU A 64 14.06 -4.20 -11.10
CA LEU A 64 13.35 -5.02 -10.14
C LEU A 64 14.28 -5.25 -8.94
N LEU A 65 13.81 -4.87 -7.76
CA LEU A 65 14.52 -5.09 -6.50
C LEU A 65 13.96 -6.34 -5.80
N ASP A 66 14.80 -7.03 -5.03
CA ASP A 66 14.35 -8.06 -4.09
C ASP A 66 13.83 -7.45 -2.77
N ILE A 67 13.40 -8.32 -1.87
CA ILE A 67 12.90 -7.95 -0.53
C ILE A 67 13.96 -7.29 0.36
N GLU A 68 15.24 -7.37 0.00
CA GLU A 68 16.37 -6.74 0.70
C GLU A 68 16.82 -5.44 0.01
N GLY A 69 16.16 -5.04 -1.09
CA GLY A 69 16.49 -3.85 -1.87
C GLY A 69 17.62 -4.04 -2.88
N LYS A 70 18.07 -5.27 -3.15
CA LYS A 70 19.10 -5.55 -4.15
C LYS A 70 18.51 -5.66 -5.54
N ILE A 71 19.21 -5.16 -6.55
CA ILE A 71 18.79 -5.25 -7.96
C ILE A 71 18.86 -6.72 -8.41
N LEU A 72 17.71 -7.27 -8.80
CA LEU A 72 17.59 -8.60 -9.42
C LEU A 72 17.68 -8.55 -10.95
N LEU A 73 16.98 -7.58 -11.54
CA LEU A 73 16.89 -7.39 -12.99
C LEU A 73 16.84 -5.90 -13.30
N GLN A 74 17.38 -5.51 -14.45
CA GLN A 74 17.26 -4.15 -14.98
C GLN A 74 17.38 -4.15 -16.51
N GLY A 75 16.92 -3.10 -17.17
CA GLY A 75 17.01 -2.92 -18.62
C GLY A 75 15.68 -2.53 -19.27
N ASN A 76 15.43 -3.00 -20.49
CA ASN A 76 14.19 -2.76 -21.21
C ASN A 76 13.13 -3.81 -20.80
N PRO A 77 11.96 -3.40 -20.26
CA PRO A 77 10.94 -4.35 -19.81
C PRO A 77 10.27 -5.11 -20.97
N LEU A 78 10.32 -4.59 -22.20
CA LEU A 78 9.74 -5.24 -23.37
C LEU A 78 10.51 -6.51 -23.77
N GLU A 79 11.82 -6.54 -23.51
CA GLU A 79 12.71 -7.66 -23.83
C GLU A 79 12.74 -8.72 -22.72
N GLN A 80 12.32 -8.35 -21.50
CA GLN A 80 12.48 -9.17 -20.30
C GLN A 80 11.16 -9.61 -19.66
N LYS A 81 10.03 -9.46 -20.36
CA LYS A 81 8.68 -9.70 -19.81
C LYS A 81 8.58 -10.98 -18.97
N LYS A 82 8.95 -12.13 -19.55
CA LYS A 82 8.86 -13.44 -18.87
C LYS A 82 9.78 -13.51 -17.64
N LYS A 83 11.01 -12.99 -17.75
CA LYS A 83 11.98 -12.97 -16.64
C LYS A 83 11.48 -12.12 -15.47
N ILE A 84 10.84 -10.99 -15.77
CA ILE A 84 10.23 -10.10 -14.76
C ILE A 84 9.12 -10.84 -14.03
N GLU A 85 8.19 -11.46 -14.75
CA GLU A 85 7.07 -12.21 -14.17
C GLU A 85 7.56 -13.36 -13.27
N GLU A 86 8.55 -14.13 -13.73
CA GLU A 86 9.17 -15.23 -12.96
C GLU A 86 9.89 -14.73 -11.71
N ALA A 87 10.70 -13.67 -11.82
CA ALA A 87 11.43 -13.10 -10.69
C ALA A 87 10.48 -12.52 -9.62
N ILE A 88 9.41 -11.83 -10.03
CA ILE A 88 8.37 -11.36 -9.11
C ILE A 88 7.70 -12.54 -8.40
N ALA A 89 7.28 -13.57 -9.13
CA ALA A 89 6.64 -14.73 -8.54
C ALA A 89 7.55 -15.44 -7.52
N GLU A 90 8.86 -15.54 -7.80
CA GLU A 90 9.85 -16.09 -6.88
C GLU A 90 9.97 -15.24 -5.60
N GLN A 91 10.04 -13.91 -5.72
CA GLN A 91 10.12 -13.01 -4.57
C GLN A 91 8.85 -13.01 -3.72
N VAL A 92 7.67 -13.05 -4.36
CA VAL A 92 6.39 -13.20 -3.65
C VAL A 92 6.35 -14.51 -2.87
N LYS A 93 6.83 -15.62 -3.48
CA LYS A 93 6.95 -16.90 -2.79
C LYS A 93 7.91 -16.82 -1.61
N LYS A 94 9.07 -16.16 -1.76
CA LYS A 94 10.02 -15.92 -0.66
C LYS A 94 9.38 -15.09 0.47
N ALA A 95 8.68 -14.02 0.15
CA ALA A 95 7.99 -13.19 1.13
C ALA A 95 6.87 -13.93 1.89
N SER A 96 6.24 -14.91 1.23
CA SER A 96 5.26 -15.80 1.87
C SER A 96 5.88 -16.92 2.71
N SER A 97 7.18 -17.16 2.57
CA SER A 97 7.93 -18.18 3.32
C SER A 97 8.40 -17.62 4.66
N ALA A 98 8.56 -18.50 5.65
CA ALA A 98 9.04 -18.08 6.96
C ALA A 98 10.47 -17.49 6.87
N PRO A 99 10.86 -16.58 7.78
CA PRO A 99 12.23 -16.07 7.85
C PRO A 99 13.26 -17.20 7.79
N ALA A 100 14.40 -16.95 7.14
CA ALA A 100 15.47 -17.93 7.02
C ALA A 100 15.88 -18.45 8.42
N GLY A 101 16.05 -19.77 8.53
CA GLY A 101 16.37 -20.41 9.81
C GLY A 101 15.15 -20.72 10.70
N THR A 102 13.92 -20.38 10.30
CA THR A 102 12.71 -20.77 11.04
C THR A 102 12.55 -22.31 11.04
N PRO A 103 12.52 -22.97 12.21
CA PRO A 103 12.26 -24.40 12.31
C PRO A 103 10.96 -24.85 11.63
N ALA A 104 10.96 -26.02 10.99
CA ALA A 104 9.81 -26.54 10.25
C ALA A 104 8.52 -26.65 11.10
N VAL A 105 8.65 -26.92 12.39
CA VAL A 105 7.52 -26.97 13.34
C VAL A 105 6.78 -25.63 13.47
N LEU A 106 7.47 -24.51 13.23
CA LEU A 106 6.90 -23.17 13.26
C LEU A 106 6.31 -22.72 11.90
N ALA A 107 6.46 -23.51 10.83
CA ALA A 107 5.94 -23.17 9.51
C ALA A 107 4.41 -22.96 9.51
N LYS A 108 3.69 -23.71 10.35
CA LYS A 108 2.24 -23.54 10.52
C LYS A 108 1.87 -22.18 11.13
N SER A 109 2.65 -21.71 12.11
CA SER A 109 2.45 -20.38 12.70
C SER A 109 2.62 -19.30 11.63
N TRP A 110 3.71 -19.38 10.85
CA TRP A 110 3.92 -18.45 9.74
C TRP A 110 2.81 -18.47 8.69
N ALA A 111 2.33 -19.66 8.32
CA ALA A 111 1.23 -19.80 7.36
C ALA A 111 -0.09 -19.20 7.85
N ARG A 112 -0.35 -19.17 9.17
CA ARG A 112 -1.49 -18.44 9.75
C ARG A 112 -1.28 -16.93 9.68
N PHE A 113 -0.08 -16.48 10.01
CA PHE A 113 0.29 -15.06 9.97
C PHE A 113 0.11 -14.47 8.56
N THR A 114 0.59 -15.16 7.52
CA THR A 114 0.47 -14.69 6.13
C THR A 114 -0.97 -14.68 5.61
N LYS A 115 -1.87 -15.48 6.22
CA LYS A 115 -3.33 -15.44 5.95
C LYS A 115 -4.05 -14.34 6.70
N GLY A 116 -3.35 -13.57 7.54
CA GLY A 116 -3.94 -12.51 8.35
C GLY A 116 -4.63 -13.02 9.62
N ASP A 117 -4.30 -14.22 10.10
CA ASP A 117 -4.74 -14.73 11.41
C ASP A 117 -3.59 -14.55 12.41
N VAL A 118 -3.35 -13.30 12.82
CA VAL A 118 -2.22 -12.93 13.69
C VAL A 118 -2.39 -13.57 15.07
N ALA A 119 -3.59 -13.53 15.63
CA ALA A 119 -3.85 -14.10 16.95
C ALA A 119 -3.54 -15.59 17.03
N ALA A 120 -4.02 -16.38 16.07
CA ALA A 120 -3.70 -17.81 16.09
C ALA A 120 -2.24 -18.08 15.73
N ALA A 121 -1.59 -17.25 14.91
CA ALA A 121 -0.16 -17.39 14.63
C ALA A 121 0.69 -17.21 15.91
N LEU A 122 0.44 -16.13 16.66
CA LEU A 122 1.14 -15.85 17.91
C LEU A 122 0.86 -16.95 18.95
N ALA A 123 -0.38 -17.43 19.07
CA ALA A 123 -0.72 -18.52 19.97
C ALA A 123 0.02 -19.85 19.64
N GLU A 124 0.31 -20.14 18.37
CA GLU A 124 1.11 -21.32 18.00
C GLU A 124 2.59 -21.15 18.40
N CYS A 125 3.13 -19.93 18.39
CA CYS A 125 4.46 -19.64 18.94
C CYS A 125 4.47 -19.78 20.47
N ASP A 126 3.47 -19.23 21.16
CA ASP A 126 3.41 -19.21 22.62
C ASP A 126 3.37 -20.62 23.22
N LYS A 127 2.75 -21.60 22.54
CA LYS A 127 2.75 -23.02 22.94
C LYS A 127 4.14 -23.64 23.03
N LEU A 128 5.10 -23.11 22.27
CA LEU A 128 6.47 -23.62 22.21
C LEU A 128 7.43 -22.82 23.11
N GLY A 129 6.93 -21.81 23.81
CA GLY A 129 7.75 -20.89 24.62
C GLY A 129 8.43 -21.52 25.84
N THR A 130 8.08 -22.74 26.21
CA THR A 130 8.70 -23.51 27.31
C THR A 130 9.53 -24.70 26.82
N ASP A 131 9.62 -24.92 25.50
CA ASP A 131 10.40 -26.00 24.92
C ASP A 131 11.91 -25.67 24.94
N VAL A 132 12.74 -26.61 25.38
CA VAL A 132 14.18 -26.40 25.58
C VAL A 132 14.92 -26.06 24.27
N ILE A 133 14.42 -26.52 23.13
CA ILE A 133 15.05 -26.33 21.81
C ILE A 133 14.30 -25.26 21.01
N LEU A 134 12.98 -25.18 21.14
CA LEU A 134 12.12 -24.38 20.28
C LEU A 134 11.69 -23.04 20.88
N ALA A 135 11.92 -22.77 22.17
CA ALA A 135 11.49 -21.53 22.82
C ALA A 135 12.09 -20.28 22.17
N GLU A 136 13.40 -20.25 21.94
CA GLU A 136 14.06 -19.08 21.33
C GLU A 136 13.64 -18.85 19.87
N PRO A 137 13.63 -19.86 18.98
CA PRO A 137 13.07 -19.70 17.64
C PRO A 137 11.59 -19.26 17.62
N ALA A 138 10.76 -19.80 18.52
CA ALA A 138 9.36 -19.42 18.62
C ALA A 138 9.18 -17.96 19.06
N LYS A 139 9.99 -17.50 20.03
CA LYS A 139 10.03 -16.12 20.50
C LYS A 139 10.52 -15.16 19.41
N ALA A 140 11.56 -15.53 18.66
CA ALA A 140 12.06 -14.72 17.55
C ALA A 140 11.00 -14.57 16.44
N LEU A 141 10.34 -15.67 16.06
CA LEU A 141 9.27 -15.64 15.06
C LEU A 141 8.06 -14.82 15.53
N ARG A 142 7.69 -14.95 16.81
CA ARG A 142 6.63 -14.14 17.44
C ARG A 142 6.94 -12.65 17.35
N ALA A 143 8.17 -12.26 17.70
CA ALA A 143 8.61 -10.87 17.64
C ALA A 143 8.54 -10.30 16.22
N GLU A 144 8.94 -11.07 15.21
CA GLU A 144 8.84 -10.70 13.80
C GLU A 144 7.38 -10.44 13.36
N MET A 145 6.45 -11.32 13.75
CA MET A 145 5.02 -11.16 13.44
C MET A 145 4.42 -9.92 14.11
N VAL A 146 4.81 -9.66 15.37
CA VAL A 146 4.40 -8.45 16.10
C VAL A 146 4.93 -7.21 15.39
N ALA A 147 6.22 -7.14 15.09
CA ALA A 147 6.85 -6.00 14.42
C ALA A 147 6.18 -5.68 13.07
N ARG A 148 5.90 -6.71 12.24
CA ARG A 148 5.17 -6.53 10.97
C ARG A 148 3.74 -6.05 11.17
N THR A 149 3.07 -6.48 12.23
CA THR A 149 1.72 -6.01 12.55
C THR A 149 1.74 -4.56 13.03
N GLU A 150 2.74 -4.18 13.83
CA GLU A 150 2.95 -2.80 14.28
C GLU A 150 3.24 -1.86 13.11
N ALA A 151 4.05 -2.27 12.13
CA ALA A 151 4.25 -1.49 10.91
C ALA A 151 2.93 -1.20 10.17
N LYS A 152 1.99 -2.14 10.15
CA LYS A 152 0.64 -1.91 9.59
C LYS A 152 -0.18 -0.93 10.43
N ILE A 153 -0.03 -0.95 11.76
CA ILE A 153 -0.65 0.04 12.66
C ILE A 153 -0.10 1.44 12.36
N THR A 154 1.22 1.58 12.24
CA THR A 154 1.89 2.85 11.87
C THR A 154 1.42 3.37 10.51
N ARG A 155 1.27 2.49 9.51
CA ARG A 155 0.65 2.86 8.23
C ARG A 155 -0.77 3.41 8.42
N GLY A 156 -1.58 2.77 9.25
CA GLY A 156 -2.93 3.24 9.57
C GLY A 156 -2.95 4.62 10.24
N GLN A 157 -2.01 4.89 11.14
CA GLN A 157 -1.85 6.20 11.78
C GLN A 157 -1.49 7.28 10.75
N TRP A 158 -0.53 6.99 9.88
CA TRP A 158 -0.16 7.88 8.78
C TRP A 158 -1.33 8.16 7.83
N LEU A 159 -2.16 7.16 7.52
CA LEU A 159 -3.37 7.34 6.71
C LEU A 159 -4.35 8.30 7.37
N ILE A 160 -4.58 8.20 8.69
CA ILE A 160 -5.42 9.14 9.43
C ILE A 160 -4.85 10.56 9.31
N GLU A 161 -3.56 10.71 9.62
CA GLU A 161 -2.88 12.00 9.65
C GLU A 161 -2.84 12.65 8.27
N SER A 162 -2.74 11.85 7.21
CA SER A 162 -2.74 12.30 5.81
C SER A 162 -4.15 12.45 5.22
N GLY A 163 -5.20 12.32 6.03
CA GLY A 163 -6.60 12.52 5.61
C GLY A 163 -7.14 11.42 4.70
N TYR A 164 -6.58 10.21 4.76
CA TYR A 164 -7.08 8.97 4.13
C TYR A 164 -7.90 8.13 5.14
N ALA A 165 -8.78 8.79 5.89
CA ALA A 165 -9.48 8.17 7.01
C ALA A 165 -10.40 7.00 6.59
N ALA A 166 -10.91 6.98 5.36
CA ALA A 166 -11.67 5.84 4.84
C ALA A 166 -10.80 4.59 4.68
N GLU A 167 -9.59 4.73 4.14
CA GLU A 167 -8.62 3.64 3.99
C GLU A 167 -8.10 3.16 5.34
N ALA A 168 -7.81 4.10 6.26
CA ALA A 168 -7.44 3.78 7.64
C ALA A 168 -8.52 2.95 8.33
N SER A 169 -9.80 3.33 8.16
CA SER A 169 -10.94 2.59 8.74
C SER A 169 -11.01 1.15 8.24
N THR A 170 -10.85 0.93 6.93
CA THR A 170 -10.83 -0.42 6.35
C THR A 170 -9.65 -1.23 6.88
N LEU A 171 -8.44 -0.64 6.94
CA LEU A 171 -7.24 -1.29 7.45
C LEU A 171 -7.41 -1.71 8.92
N PHE A 172 -7.82 -0.78 9.79
CA PHE A 172 -7.99 -1.08 11.22
C PHE A 172 -9.14 -2.04 11.50
N ALA A 173 -10.23 -2.01 10.72
CA ALA A 173 -11.29 -3.00 10.82
C ALA A 173 -10.83 -4.43 10.46
N SER A 174 -9.95 -4.55 9.46
CA SER A 174 -9.32 -5.83 9.11
C SER A 174 -8.33 -6.29 10.20
N LEU A 175 -7.47 -5.39 10.68
CA LEU A 175 -6.51 -5.69 11.75
C LEU A 175 -7.21 -6.10 13.04
N ALA A 176 -8.31 -5.44 13.44
CA ALA A 176 -9.02 -5.77 14.67
C ALA A 176 -9.52 -7.23 14.71
N LYS A 177 -9.96 -7.76 13.56
CA LYS A 177 -10.33 -9.18 13.43
C LYS A 177 -9.11 -10.09 13.52
N SER A 178 -7.99 -9.65 12.94
CA SER A 178 -6.74 -10.39 12.86
C SER A 178 -6.05 -10.57 14.22
N VAL A 179 -6.13 -9.55 15.07
CA VAL A 179 -5.41 -9.48 16.37
C VAL A 179 -6.29 -9.82 17.58
N ALA A 180 -7.56 -10.19 17.36
CA ALA A 180 -8.49 -10.49 18.45
C ALA A 180 -7.96 -11.62 19.35
N GLY A 181 -7.82 -11.36 20.65
CA GLY A 181 -7.20 -12.29 21.61
C GLY A 181 -5.71 -12.08 21.82
N THR A 182 -5.12 -11.01 21.27
CA THR A 182 -3.71 -10.63 21.52
C THR A 182 -3.67 -9.26 22.22
N PRO A 183 -3.66 -9.21 23.57
CA PRO A 183 -3.86 -7.97 24.31
C PRO A 183 -2.90 -6.82 23.92
N GLU A 184 -1.65 -7.15 23.59
CA GLU A 184 -0.62 -6.18 23.21
C GLU A 184 -0.92 -5.44 21.89
N LEU A 185 -1.55 -6.12 20.92
CA LEU A 185 -1.90 -5.57 19.61
C LEU A 185 -3.34 -5.10 19.55
N GLU A 186 -4.27 -5.84 20.17
CA GLU A 186 -5.68 -5.51 20.23
C GLU A 186 -5.92 -4.15 20.90
N GLY A 187 -5.19 -3.86 21.99
CA GLY A 187 -5.25 -2.54 22.62
C GLY A 187 -4.75 -1.42 21.71
N LYS A 188 -3.70 -1.66 20.90
CA LYS A 188 -3.18 -0.67 19.94
C LYS A 188 -4.18 -0.41 18.81
N VAL A 189 -4.71 -1.46 18.18
CA VAL A 189 -5.71 -1.35 17.11
C VAL A 189 -7.01 -0.74 17.62
N GLY A 190 -7.46 -1.14 18.81
CA GLY A 190 -8.66 -0.61 19.46
C GLY A 190 -8.58 0.89 19.71
N ARG A 191 -7.41 1.41 20.12
CA ARG A 191 -7.18 2.85 20.29
C ARG A 191 -7.35 3.62 18.98
N GLU A 192 -6.80 3.13 17.88
CA GLU A 192 -6.92 3.82 16.57
C GLU A 192 -8.35 3.73 16.00
N LEU A 193 -9.06 2.62 16.21
CA LEU A 193 -10.49 2.53 15.89
C LEU A 193 -11.33 3.48 16.73
N ALA A 194 -11.01 3.65 18.01
CA ALA A 194 -11.67 4.62 18.88
C ALA A 194 -11.38 6.05 18.43
N ARG A 195 -10.13 6.36 18.05
CA ARG A 195 -9.74 7.65 17.46
C ARG A 195 -10.60 7.97 16.23
N LEU A 196 -10.76 7.03 15.30
CA LEU A 196 -11.60 7.21 14.10
C LEU A 196 -13.09 7.42 14.39
N LYS A 197 -13.59 6.95 15.53
CA LYS A 197 -14.99 7.08 15.96
C LYS A 197 -15.22 8.20 16.97
N ALA A 198 -14.16 8.84 17.44
CA ALA A 198 -14.26 9.91 18.40
C ALA A 198 -15.15 11.03 17.82
N PRO A 199 -15.94 11.74 18.65
CA PRO A 199 -16.78 12.85 18.21
C PRO A 199 -15.94 14.11 17.89
N ASP A 200 -14.86 13.94 17.14
CA ASP A 200 -14.02 14.99 16.61
C ASP A 200 -14.59 15.45 15.26
N LYS A 201 -15.10 16.68 15.22
CA LYS A 201 -15.70 17.27 14.02
C LYS A 201 -14.71 17.37 12.86
N ALA A 202 -13.44 17.65 13.13
CA ALA A 202 -12.42 17.78 12.09
C ALA A 202 -12.11 16.41 11.48
N LEU A 203 -11.97 15.37 12.30
CA LEU A 203 -11.75 14.01 11.82
C LEU A 203 -12.97 13.44 11.09
N ALA A 204 -14.19 13.71 11.58
CA ALA A 204 -15.43 13.32 10.91
C ALA A 204 -15.55 13.97 9.52
N ALA A 205 -15.23 15.27 9.41
CA ALA A 205 -15.20 15.97 8.13
C ALA A 205 -14.15 15.38 7.18
N GLN A 206 -12.95 15.04 7.68
CA GLN A 206 -11.92 14.36 6.90
C GLN A 206 -12.37 12.97 6.43
N ALA A 207 -13.07 12.21 7.27
CA ALA A 207 -13.58 10.88 6.92
C ALA A 207 -14.65 10.94 5.83
N GLU A 208 -15.60 11.88 5.92
CA GLU A 208 -16.59 12.09 4.87
C GLU A 208 -15.92 12.50 3.56
N ALA A 209 -15.02 13.48 3.60
CA ALA A 209 -14.31 13.97 2.43
C ALA A 209 -13.42 12.89 1.79
N SER A 210 -12.70 12.12 2.60
CA SER A 210 -11.86 11.00 2.16
C SER A 210 -12.69 9.93 1.44
N LYS A 211 -13.83 9.54 2.01
CA LYS A 211 -14.73 8.56 1.40
C LYS A 211 -15.27 9.06 0.06
N ALA A 212 -15.74 10.31 0.02
CA ALA A 212 -16.27 10.92 -1.19
C ALA A 212 -15.21 10.98 -2.30
N LEU A 213 -13.98 11.41 -1.96
CA LEU A 213 -12.89 11.50 -2.93
C LEU A 213 -12.49 10.11 -3.43
N ALA A 214 -12.34 9.11 -2.55
CA ALA A 214 -11.97 7.76 -2.93
C ALA A 214 -12.99 7.14 -3.91
N SER A 215 -14.29 7.33 -3.67
CA SER A 215 -15.34 6.88 -4.60
C SER A 215 -15.27 7.59 -5.95
N LEU A 216 -15.02 8.91 -5.96
CA LEU A 216 -14.87 9.67 -7.20
C LEU A 216 -13.63 9.24 -7.99
N GLN A 217 -12.49 9.02 -7.31
CA GLN A 217 -11.26 8.54 -7.94
C GLN A 217 -11.45 7.14 -8.55
N GLN A 218 -12.10 6.22 -7.86
CA GLN A 218 -12.43 4.90 -8.41
C GLN A 218 -13.27 5.01 -9.69
N LYS A 219 -14.26 5.90 -9.71
CA LYS A 219 -15.06 6.19 -10.90
C LYS A 219 -14.20 6.76 -12.03
N MET A 220 -13.33 7.74 -11.74
CA MET A 220 -12.43 8.34 -12.73
C MET A 220 -11.50 7.31 -13.37
N VAL A 221 -10.93 6.39 -12.57
CA VAL A 221 -10.04 5.33 -13.07
C VAL A 221 -10.80 4.35 -13.96
N LYS A 222 -12.03 3.98 -13.59
CA LYS A 222 -12.87 3.07 -14.38
C LYS A 222 -13.30 3.70 -15.70
N ASP A 223 -13.84 4.91 -15.64
CA ASP A 223 -14.51 5.58 -16.75
C ASP A 223 -13.54 6.44 -17.58
N LYS A 224 -13.65 7.77 -17.51
CA LYS A 224 -12.73 8.70 -18.17
C LYS A 224 -12.19 9.71 -17.16
N PRO A 225 -10.88 9.66 -16.84
CA PRO A 225 -10.25 10.69 -16.03
C PRO A 225 -10.46 12.07 -16.67
N PHE A 226 -10.74 13.06 -15.83
CA PHE A 226 -10.92 14.47 -16.23
C PHE A 226 -11.97 14.74 -17.33
N ASP A 227 -13.00 13.89 -17.48
CA ASP A 227 -14.19 14.33 -18.21
C ASP A 227 -14.91 15.47 -17.48
N ASP A 228 -15.69 16.27 -18.20
CA ASP A 228 -16.38 17.45 -17.64
C ASP A 228 -17.23 17.13 -16.41
N GLY A 229 -17.84 15.94 -16.37
CA GLY A 229 -18.66 15.50 -15.25
C GLY A 229 -17.82 15.27 -13.98
N ASN A 230 -16.68 14.59 -14.15
CA ASN A 230 -15.73 14.29 -13.09
C ASN A 230 -15.01 15.57 -12.62
N VAL A 231 -14.64 16.47 -13.54
CA VAL A 231 -14.04 17.78 -13.17
C VAL A 231 -15.02 18.63 -12.37
N LYS A 232 -16.29 18.71 -12.80
CA LYS A 232 -17.34 19.39 -12.03
C LYS A 232 -17.56 18.74 -10.66
N ALA A 233 -17.49 17.41 -10.57
CA ALA A 233 -17.60 16.70 -9.30
C ALA A 233 -16.41 16.98 -8.37
N LEU A 234 -15.19 17.04 -8.90
CA LEU A 234 -13.98 17.39 -8.14
C LEU A 234 -14.07 18.81 -7.57
N LEU A 235 -14.50 19.78 -8.37
CA LEU A 235 -14.70 21.17 -7.92
C LEU A 235 -15.74 21.25 -6.81
N LYS A 236 -16.90 20.61 -6.98
CA LYS A 236 -17.94 20.54 -5.94
C LYS A 236 -17.45 19.88 -4.66
N LEU A 237 -16.65 18.82 -4.78
CA LEU A 237 -16.08 18.14 -3.62
C LEU A 237 -15.09 19.04 -2.89
N ALA A 238 -14.22 19.73 -3.62
CA ALA A 238 -13.27 20.69 -3.07
C ALA A 238 -13.96 21.83 -2.32
N GLU A 239 -15.03 22.40 -2.88
CA GLU A 239 -15.86 23.43 -2.24
C GLU A 239 -16.56 22.90 -0.99
N LYS A 240 -17.25 21.75 -1.11
CA LYS A 240 -18.00 21.16 0.00
C LYS A 240 -17.10 20.78 1.19
N HIS A 241 -15.87 20.34 0.92
CA HIS A 241 -14.94 19.83 1.92
C HIS A 241 -13.70 20.73 2.05
N ALA A 242 -13.85 22.04 1.85
CA ALA A 242 -12.78 23.01 2.05
C ALA A 242 -12.19 22.91 3.48
N GLY A 243 -10.86 23.04 3.59
CA GLY A 243 -10.14 22.86 4.85
C GLY A 243 -9.85 21.40 5.25
N THR A 244 -10.25 20.43 4.42
CA THR A 244 -9.83 19.03 4.57
C THR A 244 -8.74 18.66 3.57
N LYS A 245 -7.90 17.67 3.91
CA LYS A 245 -6.81 17.21 3.02
C LYS A 245 -7.38 16.53 1.77
N ALA A 246 -8.54 15.88 1.89
CA ALA A 246 -9.24 15.33 0.74
C ALA A 246 -9.83 16.44 -0.16
N GLY A 247 -10.36 17.52 0.41
CA GLY A 247 -10.79 18.70 -0.36
C GLY A 247 -9.63 19.35 -1.13
N GLU A 248 -8.48 19.51 -0.49
CA GLU A 248 -7.25 20.02 -1.14
C GLU A 248 -6.79 19.11 -2.29
N ARG A 249 -6.79 17.79 -2.09
CA ARG A 249 -6.48 16.83 -3.17
C ARG A 249 -7.49 16.92 -4.31
N ALA A 250 -8.78 17.07 -4.02
CA ALA A 250 -9.81 17.23 -5.05
C ALA A 250 -9.60 18.53 -5.86
N ALA A 251 -9.24 19.63 -5.18
CA ALA A 251 -8.90 20.89 -5.83
C ALA A 251 -7.66 20.74 -6.73
N ARG A 252 -6.62 20.04 -6.25
CA ARG A 252 -5.43 19.71 -7.05
C ARG A 252 -5.81 18.94 -8.31
N LEU A 253 -6.59 17.87 -8.19
CA LEU A 253 -7.04 17.09 -9.35
C LEU A 253 -7.83 17.93 -10.36
N ALA A 254 -8.70 18.83 -9.89
CA ALA A 254 -9.43 19.74 -10.76
C ALA A 254 -8.50 20.76 -11.47
N LYS A 255 -7.40 21.18 -10.82
CA LYS A 255 -6.37 22.02 -11.45
C LYS A 255 -5.62 21.24 -12.54
N LEU A 256 -5.20 20.01 -12.25
CA LEU A 256 -4.49 19.15 -13.19
C LEU A 256 -5.29 18.87 -14.47
N ALA A 257 -6.62 18.75 -14.34
CA ALA A 257 -7.51 18.57 -15.48
C ALA A 257 -7.40 19.69 -16.55
N LYS A 258 -6.97 20.89 -16.15
CA LYS A 258 -6.84 22.06 -17.03
C LYS A 258 -5.50 22.13 -17.76
N LEU A 259 -4.53 21.30 -17.39
CA LEU A 259 -3.24 21.25 -18.09
C LEU A 259 -3.45 20.61 -19.46
N GLU A 260 -2.72 21.06 -20.48
CA GLU A 260 -2.80 20.40 -21.78
C GLU A 260 -2.29 18.94 -21.68
N PRO A 261 -2.84 18.00 -22.50
CA PRO A 261 -2.38 16.62 -22.56
C PRO A 261 -0.92 16.45 -22.93
#